data_AF-A0A7K2AKC3-F1
#
_entry.id   AF-A0A7K2AKC3-F1
#
_cell.length_a   1.000
_cell.length_b   1.000
_cell.length_c   1.000
_cell.angle_alpha   90.00
_cell.angle_beta   90.00
_cell.angle_gamma   90.00
#
_symmetry.space_group_name_H-M   'P 1'
#
loop_
_entity.id
_entity.type
_entity.pdbx_description
1 polymer ?
#
loop_
_entity_poly.entity_id
_entity_poly.type
_entity_poly.pdbx_seq_one_letter_code
_entity_poly.pdbx_strand_id
1 'polypeptide(L)'
;MVALALILASCGGETTPEPPEEPAAAPTTSPPAATSTSAPAAETTSTAASRPATTTTTPAVTTTSRVESAADTIPAEEVDAVSMVSSEGYTFPPPPDFPDGGISVQLRHDLNAFFDIVESERRFAHMELLSFTNHDDIRVAWVLADILRFANSLELIEVIGARLRQMLGEEGIAGDPIDLWKRVTNLLIAWDLPAFPDYPKFKKRLFVLVEPGWEPFFNDPDATIDWRWVSWGGVFIDNRPLGAGVPCPRGCIPSLDDPAVTPASEGDWYPDDRVVFGVTINGESRAYPKHQMEIHEMVNDTLGGRRIGMPYCTLCGSAQAYFTDGVPEGIEVPVLRTSGLLSRSNKVMYDLNTSSVFDTFTGEAVSGPLREAGIRLDQATVVSSTWGAWKEAHPDTTILAEDGGLGRSYPFDPLRGRDDQGPIFPVGDVDTRLGVQDLVVGVELEDGRTVAFSREAALAVIDSGGEVTAEGVRLIKDGDGLRAISVSDGSEIPSHQAFWFAWSQFRPDTRLWSSPG
;
A
#
# COMPACT_ATOMS: atom_id res chain seq x y z
N MET A 1 -1.83 34.07 1.48
CA MET A 1 -3.19 33.99 0.92
C MET A 1 -3.18 32.88 -0.13
N VAL A 2 -3.33 31.62 0.30
CA VAL A 2 -3.84 30.47 -0.45
C VAL A 2 -4.68 29.72 0.57
N ALA A 3 -5.99 29.66 0.29
CA ALA A 3 -7.02 29.31 1.25
C ALA A 3 -7.26 27.80 1.26
N LEU A 4 -7.29 27.25 2.47
CA LEU A 4 -7.77 25.92 2.82
C LEU A 4 -9.27 25.85 2.50
N ALA A 5 -9.65 25.16 1.43
CA ALA A 5 -11.06 24.88 1.14
C ALA A 5 -11.50 23.65 1.94
N LEU A 6 -11.94 23.86 3.18
CA LEU A 6 -12.89 22.96 3.84
C LEU A 6 -14.24 23.08 3.13
N ILE A 7 -14.65 22.04 2.40
CA ILE A 7 -16.06 21.88 2.02
C ILE A 7 -16.75 21.15 3.17
N LEU A 8 -17.31 21.93 4.09
CA LEU A 8 -18.40 21.51 4.98
C LEU A 8 -19.71 21.71 4.21
N ALA A 9 -20.40 20.63 3.86
CA ALA A 9 -21.79 20.70 3.43
C ALA A 9 -22.67 20.78 4.69
N SER A 10 -22.99 22.01 5.10
CA SER A 10 -24.03 22.31 6.09
C SER A 10 -25.39 22.37 5.38
N CYS A 11 -26.26 21.38 5.63
CA CYS A 11 -27.67 21.46 5.30
C CYS A 11 -28.34 22.55 6.16
N GLY A 12 -29.03 23.49 5.53
CA GLY A 12 -29.96 24.41 6.20
C GLY A 12 -31.39 23.90 6.08
N GLY A 13 -32.19 24.11 7.12
CA GLY A 13 -33.64 24.01 7.06
C GLY A 13 -34.27 23.36 8.29
N GLU A 14 -34.51 24.15 9.33
CA GLU A 14 -35.35 23.81 10.48
C GLU A 14 -36.72 23.29 10.04
N THR A 15 -37.11 22.11 10.53
CA THR A 15 -38.47 21.82 11.04
C THR A 15 -38.37 20.60 11.96
N THR A 16 -38.63 20.81 13.24
CA THR A 16 -38.80 19.76 14.26
C THR A 16 -40.07 18.93 14.00
N PRO A 17 -39.98 17.60 14.17
CA PRO A 17 -41.04 16.87 14.84
C PRO A 17 -40.53 16.06 16.05
N GLU A 18 -41.40 15.95 17.05
CA GLU A 18 -41.28 15.17 18.30
C GLU A 18 -40.79 13.73 18.10
N PRO A 19 -40.09 13.13 19.09
CA PRO A 19 -39.66 11.74 19.04
C PRO A 19 -40.84 10.78 19.32
N PRO A 20 -40.96 9.65 18.61
CA PRO A 20 -41.86 8.58 19.02
C PRO A 20 -41.23 7.75 20.16
N GLU A 21 -42.10 7.28 21.05
CA GLU A 21 -41.84 6.48 22.25
C GLU A 21 -41.02 5.20 22.01
N GLU A 22 -40.11 4.90 22.94
CA GLU A 22 -39.48 3.58 23.15
C GLU A 22 -40.51 2.48 23.39
N PRO A 23 -40.34 1.28 22.79
CA PRO A 23 -40.91 0.06 23.34
C PRO A 23 -39.84 -0.77 24.07
N ALA A 24 -40.06 -0.83 25.39
CA ALA A 24 -39.76 -1.88 26.37
C ALA A 24 -38.84 -3.06 25.99
N ALA A 25 -37.81 -3.23 26.83
CA ALA A 25 -37.02 -4.45 26.99
C ALA A 25 -37.85 -5.64 27.52
N ALA A 26 -37.52 -6.85 27.04
CA ALA A 26 -37.89 -8.14 27.63
C ALA A 26 -36.85 -9.21 27.21
N PRO A 27 -36.77 -10.39 27.86
CA PRO A 27 -35.74 -10.67 28.87
C PRO A 27 -34.75 -11.77 28.46
N THR A 28 -33.69 -11.84 29.26
CA THR A 28 -32.59 -12.81 29.27
C THR A 28 -33.04 -14.26 29.50
N THR A 29 -32.43 -15.20 28.75
CA THR A 29 -32.41 -16.64 29.07
C THR A 29 -31.05 -17.26 28.74
N SER A 30 -30.28 -17.63 29.77
CA SER A 30 -29.37 -18.80 29.78
C SER A 30 -30.17 -20.01 30.34
N PRO A 31 -29.70 -21.29 30.43
CA PRO A 31 -28.36 -21.92 30.29
C PRO A 31 -28.48 -23.28 29.50
N PRO A 32 -27.66 -24.38 29.61
CA PRO A 32 -26.57 -24.69 30.56
C PRO A 32 -25.28 -25.36 30.04
N ALA A 33 -24.32 -25.39 30.96
CA ALA A 33 -23.07 -26.13 30.94
C ALA A 33 -23.25 -27.64 31.16
N ALA A 34 -22.31 -28.44 30.63
CA ALA A 34 -22.09 -29.83 31.05
C ALA A 34 -20.60 -30.22 31.00
N THR A 35 -20.01 -30.28 32.20
CA THR A 35 -19.14 -31.33 32.78
C THR A 35 -18.19 -32.18 31.89
N SER A 36 -16.90 -31.99 32.15
CA SER A 36 -15.85 -32.99 32.51
C SER A 36 -15.97 -34.46 32.07
N THR A 37 -14.90 -34.98 31.45
CA THR A 37 -14.33 -36.29 31.83
C THR A 37 -12.83 -36.34 31.56
N SER A 38 -12.11 -37.02 32.46
CA SER A 38 -10.65 -37.15 32.54
C SER A 38 -10.16 -38.56 32.15
N ALA A 39 -8.96 -38.61 31.53
CA ALA A 39 -7.93 -39.67 31.59
C ALA A 39 -8.24 -41.06 30.92
N PRO A 40 -7.23 -41.87 30.52
CA PRO A 40 -5.84 -41.89 31.01
C PRO A 40 -4.70 -42.01 29.98
N ALA A 41 -3.49 -41.93 30.54
CA ALA A 41 -2.17 -42.03 29.93
C ALA A 41 -1.82 -43.40 29.32
N ALA A 42 -0.86 -43.38 28.40
CA ALA A 42 -0.01 -44.53 28.08
C ALA A 42 1.43 -44.06 27.89
N GLU A 43 2.32 -44.58 28.74
CA GLU A 43 3.78 -44.53 28.62
C GLU A 43 4.24 -45.28 27.37
N THR A 44 5.27 -44.79 26.69
CA THR A 44 6.38 -45.64 26.24
C THR A 44 7.69 -44.84 26.20
N THR A 45 8.72 -45.50 26.70
CA THR A 45 10.09 -45.05 26.97
C THR A 45 11.03 -45.18 25.76
N SER A 46 12.21 -44.55 25.88
CA SER A 46 13.51 -44.92 25.27
C SER A 46 13.79 -44.24 23.91
N THR A 47 14.96 -43.65 23.59
CA THR A 47 16.32 -43.68 24.17
C THR A 47 17.14 -42.54 23.55
N ALA A 48 18.16 -42.05 24.28
CA ALA A 48 19.16 -41.07 23.84
C ALA A 48 20.30 -41.68 23.01
N ALA A 49 20.89 -40.90 22.09
CA ALA A 49 22.33 -40.83 21.73
C ALA A 49 22.50 -39.84 20.55
N SER A 50 23.04 -38.64 20.74
CA SER A 50 24.46 -38.25 20.71
C SER A 50 25.05 -38.05 19.29
N ARG A 51 25.47 -36.80 19.04
CA ARG A 51 26.31 -36.30 17.93
C ARG A 51 27.63 -37.08 17.80
N PRO A 52 28.34 -36.92 16.67
CA PRO A 52 29.50 -36.02 16.73
C PRO A 52 29.67 -35.10 15.51
N ALA A 53 30.49 -34.07 15.71
CA ALA A 53 30.95 -33.08 14.75
C ALA A 53 32.33 -33.45 14.17
N THR A 54 32.65 -33.02 12.94
CA THR A 54 34.04 -32.77 12.47
C THR A 54 33.98 -31.89 11.19
N THR A 55 34.34 -30.61 11.22
CA THR A 55 35.65 -29.94 10.92
C THR A 55 36.17 -30.04 9.47
N THR A 56 36.11 -28.88 8.78
CA THR A 56 37.06 -28.20 7.86
C THR A 56 38.16 -28.99 7.14
N THR A 57 38.34 -28.81 5.81
CA THR A 57 39.62 -28.40 5.14
C THR A 57 39.42 -28.05 3.65
N THR A 58 40.00 -26.93 3.20
CA THR A 58 40.26 -26.51 1.81
C THR A 58 41.37 -27.36 1.15
N PRO A 59 41.44 -27.44 -0.20
CA PRO A 59 42.73 -27.13 -0.82
C PRO A 59 42.63 -26.32 -2.12
N ALA A 60 43.76 -25.69 -2.45
CA ALA A 60 43.97 -24.79 -3.59
C ALA A 60 44.75 -25.46 -4.74
N VAL A 61 44.38 -25.08 -5.97
CA VAL A 61 45.15 -24.90 -7.23
C VAL A 61 45.97 -26.07 -7.80
N THR A 62 45.66 -26.44 -9.06
CA THR A 62 46.67 -26.73 -10.09
C THR A 62 46.16 -26.33 -11.48
N THR A 63 47.04 -25.66 -12.22
CA THR A 63 46.91 -25.09 -13.56
C THR A 63 47.01 -26.15 -14.67
N THR A 64 46.20 -26.04 -15.73
CA THR A 64 46.54 -26.59 -17.06
C THR A 64 45.94 -25.73 -18.17
N SER A 65 46.70 -25.51 -19.25
CA SER A 65 46.46 -24.47 -20.26
C SER A 65 45.72 -24.96 -21.51
N ARG A 66 44.91 -24.05 -22.07
CA ARG A 66 44.72 -23.71 -23.50
C ARG A 66 43.92 -24.67 -24.40
N VAL A 67 42.77 -24.18 -24.91
CA VAL A 67 42.51 -23.91 -26.36
C VAL A 67 41.54 -22.73 -26.47
N GLU A 68 41.96 -21.67 -27.16
CA GLU A 68 41.12 -20.54 -27.59
C GLU A 68 40.15 -20.99 -28.71
N SER A 69 38.87 -20.66 -28.56
CA SER A 69 37.91 -20.61 -29.66
C SER A 69 37.10 -19.33 -29.48
N ALA A 70 37.22 -18.43 -30.46
CA ALA A 70 36.56 -17.14 -30.50
C ALA A 70 35.04 -17.28 -30.31
N ALA A 71 34.54 -16.63 -29.26
CA ALA A 71 33.14 -16.27 -29.13
C ALA A 71 33.10 -14.75 -29.03
N ASP A 72 32.24 -14.14 -29.84
CA ASP A 72 31.99 -12.70 -29.89
C ASP A 72 31.89 -12.10 -28.49
N THR A 73 32.92 -11.35 -28.10
CA THR A 73 32.82 -10.39 -27.00
C THR A 73 31.99 -9.22 -27.50
N ILE A 74 30.69 -9.25 -27.20
CA ILE A 74 29.89 -8.03 -27.10
C ILE A 74 30.62 -7.13 -26.10
N PRO A 75 30.94 -5.86 -26.43
CA PRO A 75 31.54 -4.96 -25.45
C PRO A 75 30.59 -4.90 -24.26
N ALA A 76 31.13 -5.04 -23.05
CA ALA A 76 30.41 -4.59 -21.87
C ALA A 76 30.13 -3.10 -22.11
N GLU A 77 28.88 -2.77 -22.44
CA GLU A 77 28.39 -1.41 -22.25
C GLU A 77 28.73 -1.05 -20.80
N GLU A 78 29.48 0.04 -20.62
CA GLU A 78 29.47 0.75 -19.35
C GLU A 78 28.01 0.89 -18.98
N VAL A 79 27.59 0.24 -17.90
CA VAL A 79 26.26 0.43 -17.34
C VAL A 79 26.24 1.89 -16.93
N ASP A 80 25.69 2.74 -17.80
CA ASP A 80 25.44 4.14 -17.50
C ASP A 80 24.79 4.16 -16.12
N ALA A 81 25.35 4.95 -15.20
CA ALA A 81 24.75 5.13 -13.88
C ALA A 81 23.28 5.50 -14.11
N VAL A 82 22.37 4.59 -13.80
CA VAL A 82 20.95 4.75 -14.10
C VAL A 82 20.55 6.08 -13.47
N SER A 83 20.23 7.05 -14.33
CA SER A 83 19.89 8.39 -13.86
C SER A 83 18.63 8.26 -13.00
N MET A 84 18.71 8.67 -11.74
CA MET A 84 17.54 8.73 -10.87
C MET A 84 16.64 9.85 -11.37
N VAL A 85 15.46 9.52 -11.89
CA VAL A 85 14.54 10.50 -12.49
C VAL A 85 13.23 10.48 -11.72
N SER A 86 12.70 11.66 -11.39
CA SER A 86 11.40 11.82 -10.74
C SER A 86 10.23 11.57 -11.72
N SER A 87 9.02 11.45 -11.18
CA SER A 87 7.79 11.39 -11.98
C SER A 87 7.56 12.62 -12.89
N GLU A 88 8.23 13.74 -12.62
CA GLU A 88 8.13 14.99 -13.38
C GLU A 88 9.28 15.15 -14.39
N GLY A 89 10.15 14.14 -14.54
CA GLY A 89 11.28 14.15 -15.46
C GLY A 89 12.53 14.89 -14.94
N TYR A 90 12.50 15.39 -13.70
CA TYR A 90 13.69 15.95 -13.06
C TYR A 90 14.70 14.84 -12.71
N THR A 91 15.97 15.03 -13.10
CA THR A 91 17.08 14.15 -12.73
C THR A 91 17.63 14.54 -11.36
N PHE A 92 17.58 13.63 -10.40
CA PHE A 92 18.14 13.84 -9.07
C PHE A 92 19.69 13.89 -9.12
N PRO A 93 20.32 14.78 -8.34
CA PRO A 93 21.77 14.75 -8.16
C PRO A 93 22.20 13.46 -7.45
N PRO A 94 23.49 13.07 -7.49
CA PRO A 94 23.99 11.93 -6.72
C PRO A 94 23.86 12.17 -5.20
N PRO A 95 23.70 11.10 -4.39
CA PRO A 95 23.64 11.23 -2.94
C PRO A 95 24.97 11.74 -2.37
N PRO A 96 24.96 12.59 -1.32
CA PRO A 96 26.15 12.90 -0.54
C PRO A 96 26.62 11.69 0.26
N ASP A 97 27.85 11.75 0.76
CA ASP A 97 28.33 10.79 1.76
C ASP A 97 27.45 10.87 3.03
N PHE A 98 27.16 9.70 3.60
CA PHE A 98 26.42 9.58 4.85
C PHE A 98 27.17 8.69 5.85
N PRO A 99 27.03 8.93 7.16
CA PRO A 99 27.69 8.12 8.17
C PRO A 99 26.98 6.78 8.40
N ASP A 100 27.73 5.77 8.82
CA ASP A 100 27.21 4.49 9.30
C ASP A 100 26.81 4.53 10.78
N GLY A 101 25.98 3.58 11.21
CA GLY A 101 25.66 3.35 12.62
C GLY A 101 24.78 4.43 13.26
N GLY A 102 24.92 4.62 14.58
CA GLY A 102 24.09 5.56 15.34
C GLY A 102 24.47 7.03 15.15
N ILE A 103 23.51 7.93 15.35
CA ILE A 103 23.77 9.37 15.49
C ILE A 103 24.60 9.70 16.73
N SER A 104 25.27 10.85 16.72
CA SER A 104 26.08 11.32 17.85
C SER A 104 25.25 11.50 19.14
N VAL A 105 25.90 11.39 20.30
CA VAL A 105 25.25 11.59 21.61
C VAL A 105 24.61 12.97 21.71
N GLN A 106 25.27 14.00 21.19
CA GLN A 106 24.77 15.37 21.20
C GLN A 106 23.54 15.51 20.29
N LEU A 107 23.61 15.00 19.05
CA LEU A 107 22.49 15.06 18.11
C LEU A 107 21.25 14.33 18.69
N ARG A 108 21.46 13.18 19.32
CA ARG A 108 20.39 12.45 20.01
C ARG A 108 19.80 13.26 21.16
N HIS A 109 20.64 13.92 21.96
CA HIS A 109 20.19 14.78 23.05
C HIS A 109 19.34 15.94 22.53
N ASP A 110 19.79 16.62 21.47
CA ASP A 110 19.09 17.76 20.86
C ASP A 110 17.75 17.34 20.26
N LEU A 111 17.70 16.22 19.53
CA LEU A 111 16.44 15.66 19.01
C LEU A 111 15.47 15.31 20.15
N ASN A 112 15.96 14.69 21.23
CA ASN A 112 15.10 14.39 22.37
C ASN A 112 14.53 15.66 23.01
N ALA A 113 15.38 16.66 23.27
CA ALA A 113 14.94 17.93 23.85
C ALA A 113 13.91 18.65 22.97
N PHE A 114 14.10 18.65 21.65
CA PHE A 114 13.13 19.20 20.71
C PHE A 114 11.77 18.48 20.80
N PHE A 115 11.76 17.15 20.71
CA PHE A 115 10.50 16.41 20.75
C PHE A 115 9.84 16.45 22.13
N ASP A 116 10.58 16.55 23.24
CA ASP A 116 10.01 16.70 24.59
C ASP A 116 9.18 18.00 24.67
N ILE A 117 9.66 19.07 24.03
CA ILE A 117 8.94 20.35 23.92
C ILE A 117 7.72 20.20 23.01
N VAL A 118 7.87 19.61 21.83
CA VAL A 118 6.75 19.41 20.89
C VAL A 118 5.61 18.61 21.53
N GLU A 119 5.95 17.54 22.27
CA GLU A 119 4.97 16.68 22.94
C GLU A 119 4.27 17.40 24.11
N SER A 120 5.03 18.16 24.91
CA SER A 120 4.49 18.88 26.07
C SER A 120 3.64 20.09 25.67
N GLU A 121 4.04 20.83 24.64
CA GLU A 121 3.34 22.04 24.21
C GLU A 121 2.32 21.80 23.09
N ARG A 122 2.33 20.61 22.47
CA ARG A 122 1.46 20.23 21.34
C ARG A 122 1.55 21.21 20.15
N ARG A 123 2.73 21.81 19.96
CA ARG A 123 3.04 22.73 18.87
C ARG A 123 4.53 22.70 18.55
N PHE A 124 4.90 23.09 17.33
CA PHE A 124 6.30 23.33 16.98
C PHE A 124 6.76 24.67 17.58
N ALA A 125 7.25 24.62 18.81
CA ALA A 125 7.92 25.73 19.49
C ALA A 125 9.44 25.54 19.44
N HIS A 126 10.19 26.55 19.87
CA HIS A 126 11.64 26.46 20.06
C HIS A 126 12.41 26.01 18.80
N MET A 127 12.08 26.63 17.65
CA MET A 127 12.65 26.30 16.34
C MET A 127 14.16 26.51 16.26
N GLU A 128 14.75 27.28 17.18
CA GLU A 128 16.20 27.37 17.35
C GLU A 128 16.85 26.00 17.62
N LEU A 129 16.13 25.05 18.21
CA LEU A 129 16.62 23.69 18.44
C LEU A 129 16.71 22.86 17.16
N LEU A 130 15.96 23.24 16.11
CA LEU A 130 16.09 22.67 14.76
C LEU A 130 17.34 23.18 14.02
N SER A 131 18.04 24.17 14.57
CA SER A 131 19.26 24.69 13.97
C SER A 131 20.41 23.68 13.99
N PHE A 132 20.33 22.60 14.79
CA PHE A 132 21.29 21.47 14.90
C PHE A 132 22.74 21.84 14.53
N THR A 133 23.23 22.94 15.12
CA THR A 133 24.25 23.82 14.52
C THR A 133 25.64 23.21 14.41
N ASN A 134 25.83 21.94 14.77
CA ASN A 134 27.11 21.22 14.77
C ASN A 134 27.04 19.76 14.26
N HIS A 135 25.99 19.35 13.54
CA HIS A 135 25.85 17.94 13.13
C HIS A 135 25.71 17.76 11.62
N ASP A 136 26.73 17.17 11.00
CA ASP A 136 26.82 16.88 9.57
C ASP A 136 26.14 15.55 9.17
N ASP A 137 25.31 14.97 10.05
CA ASP A 137 24.60 13.72 9.74
C ASP A 137 23.38 13.99 8.86
N ILE A 138 23.57 13.80 7.56
CA ILE A 138 22.55 14.01 6.54
C ILE A 138 21.26 13.21 6.77
N ARG A 139 21.34 12.07 7.49
CA ARG A 139 20.19 11.19 7.76
C ARG A 139 19.13 11.84 8.66
N VAL A 140 19.48 12.94 9.35
CA VAL A 140 18.52 13.79 10.08
C VAL A 140 17.50 14.44 9.14
N ALA A 141 17.79 14.54 7.84
CA ALA A 141 16.85 15.04 6.84
C ALA A 141 15.52 14.27 6.82
N TRP A 142 15.50 12.97 7.16
CA TRP A 142 14.26 12.21 7.31
C TRP A 142 13.36 12.77 8.41
N VAL A 143 13.93 13.13 9.57
CA VAL A 143 13.18 13.72 10.68
C VAL A 143 12.66 15.11 10.30
N LEU A 144 13.48 15.91 9.60
CA LEU A 144 13.08 17.24 9.13
C LEU A 144 11.96 17.16 8.07
N ALA A 145 12.04 16.20 7.16
CA ALA A 145 10.98 15.94 6.18
C ALA A 145 9.66 15.53 6.88
N ASP A 146 9.73 14.68 7.90
CA ASP A 146 8.56 14.32 8.70
C ASP A 146 7.95 15.55 9.40
N ILE A 147 8.76 16.44 9.99
CA ILE A 147 8.27 17.68 10.60
C ILE A 147 7.61 18.58 9.55
N LEU A 148 8.21 18.72 8.36
CA LEU A 148 7.63 19.49 7.26
C LEU A 148 6.23 19.01 6.86
N ARG A 149 5.95 17.69 6.93
CA ARG A 149 4.63 17.13 6.60
C ARG A 149 3.51 17.72 7.47
N PHE A 150 3.83 18.04 8.73
CA PHE A 150 2.89 18.55 9.73
C PHE A 150 3.09 20.04 10.03
N ALA A 151 4.05 20.70 9.40
CA ALA A 151 4.35 22.11 9.62
C ALA A 151 3.14 22.99 9.28
N ASN A 152 2.81 23.92 10.19
CA ASN A 152 1.63 24.78 10.08
C ASN A 152 1.97 26.28 10.08
N SER A 153 3.26 26.63 10.03
CA SER A 153 3.73 28.02 9.93
C SER A 153 4.81 28.16 8.85
N LEU A 154 4.78 29.29 8.14
CA LEU A 154 5.80 29.61 7.12
C LEU A 154 7.19 29.75 7.73
N GLU A 155 7.28 30.31 8.95
CA GLU A 155 8.55 30.45 9.67
C GLU A 155 9.22 29.10 9.92
N LEU A 156 8.46 28.08 10.34
CA LEU A 156 8.99 26.73 10.53
C LEU A 156 9.48 26.12 9.21
N ILE A 157 8.69 26.28 8.14
CA ILE A 157 9.04 25.80 6.80
C ILE A 157 10.33 26.47 6.31
N GLU A 158 10.50 27.78 6.55
CA GLU A 158 11.70 28.52 6.17
C GLU A 158 12.93 28.09 6.96
N VAL A 159 12.81 27.91 8.28
CA VAL A 159 13.91 27.43 9.14
C VAL A 159 14.36 26.04 8.73
N ILE A 160 13.41 25.10 8.57
CA ILE A 160 13.73 23.74 8.14
C ILE A 160 14.27 23.72 6.71
N GLY A 161 13.67 24.50 5.80
CA GLY A 161 14.11 24.58 4.41
C GLY A 161 15.52 25.14 4.25
N ALA A 162 15.90 26.17 5.01
CA ALA A 162 17.27 26.68 5.03
C ALA A 162 18.26 25.61 5.50
N ARG A 163 17.90 24.83 6.54
CA ARG A 163 18.73 23.74 7.05
C ARG A 163 18.86 22.61 6.04
N LEU A 164 17.77 22.19 5.40
CA LEU A 164 17.79 21.16 4.37
C LEU A 164 18.64 21.57 3.17
N ARG A 165 18.60 22.84 2.73
CA ARG A 165 19.46 23.32 1.63
C ARG A 165 20.95 23.23 1.98
N GLN A 166 21.30 23.55 3.23
CA GLN A 166 22.67 23.40 3.72
C GLN A 166 23.12 21.93 3.72
N MET A 167 22.23 21.00 4.08
CA MET A 167 22.55 19.56 4.20
C MET A 167 22.52 18.80 2.87
N LEU A 168 21.53 19.09 2.02
CA LEU A 168 21.21 18.32 0.80
C LEU A 168 21.68 19.02 -0.48
N GLY A 169 22.12 20.27 -0.38
CA GLY A 169 22.44 21.12 -1.53
C GLY A 169 21.20 21.84 -2.09
N GLU A 170 21.43 23.01 -2.70
CA GLU A 170 20.37 23.86 -3.27
C GLU A 170 19.69 23.20 -4.48
N GLU A 171 20.45 22.53 -5.33
CA GLU A 171 19.97 21.98 -6.59
C GLU A 171 18.94 20.86 -6.39
N GLY A 172 19.11 20.03 -5.35
CA GLY A 172 18.26 18.87 -5.08
C GLY A 172 16.85 19.20 -4.56
N ILE A 173 16.64 20.42 -4.04
CA ILE A 173 15.36 20.82 -3.40
C ILE A 173 14.85 22.19 -3.85
N ALA A 174 15.43 22.76 -4.91
CA ALA A 174 14.96 23.98 -5.56
C ALA A 174 13.49 23.87 -6.01
N GLY A 175 12.74 24.98 -5.95
CA GLY A 175 11.32 25.03 -6.36
C GLY A 175 10.41 25.76 -5.38
N ASP A 176 9.07 25.62 -5.56
CA ASP A 176 8.04 26.28 -4.74
C ASP A 176 8.13 25.85 -3.26
N PRO A 177 8.36 26.76 -2.30
CA PRO A 177 8.42 26.43 -0.88
C PRO A 177 7.21 25.64 -0.33
N ILE A 178 6.02 25.79 -0.92
CA ILE A 178 4.81 25.07 -0.49
C ILE A 178 4.96 23.56 -0.69
N ASP A 179 5.70 23.15 -1.71
CA ASP A 179 5.90 21.75 -2.10
C ASP A 179 7.27 21.20 -1.60
N LEU A 180 7.92 21.92 -0.68
CA LEU A 180 9.23 21.55 -0.14
C LEU A 180 9.25 20.14 0.46
N TRP A 181 8.21 19.77 1.22
CA TRP A 181 8.09 18.43 1.80
C TRP A 181 8.15 17.33 0.74
N LYS A 182 7.37 17.45 -0.33
CA LYS A 182 7.30 16.42 -1.38
C LYS A 182 8.64 16.28 -2.09
N ARG A 183 9.27 17.40 -2.46
CA ARG A 183 10.58 17.40 -3.14
C ARG A 183 11.68 16.81 -2.29
N VAL A 184 11.80 17.23 -1.02
CA VAL A 184 12.79 16.68 -0.08
C VAL A 184 12.57 15.17 0.07
N THR A 185 11.33 14.75 0.31
CA THR A 185 11.04 13.32 0.53
C THR A 185 11.32 12.50 -0.73
N ASN A 186 10.96 13.00 -1.92
CA ASN A 186 11.32 12.35 -3.19
C ASN A 186 12.85 12.21 -3.35
N LEU A 187 13.61 13.25 -3.08
CA LEU A 187 15.07 13.21 -3.14
C LEU A 187 15.65 12.16 -2.19
N LEU A 188 15.17 12.14 -0.94
CA LEU A 188 15.64 11.18 0.07
C LEU A 188 15.29 9.73 -0.29
N ILE A 189 14.11 9.49 -0.89
CA ILE A 189 13.71 8.17 -1.40
C ILE A 189 14.58 7.77 -2.59
N ALA A 190 14.80 8.67 -3.55
CA ALA A 190 15.59 8.40 -4.75
C ALA A 190 17.04 8.04 -4.39
N TRP A 191 17.63 8.72 -3.42
CA TRP A 191 18.96 8.39 -2.88
C TRP A 191 19.03 7.08 -2.11
N ASP A 192 17.89 6.45 -1.83
CA ASP A 192 17.76 5.37 -0.83
C ASP A 192 18.52 5.72 0.46
N LEU A 193 18.44 6.99 0.91
CA LEU A 193 19.27 7.47 2.01
C LEU A 193 18.94 6.65 3.27
N PRO A 194 19.89 5.95 3.90
CA PRO A 194 19.58 5.12 5.06
C PRO A 194 19.13 5.99 6.23
N ALA A 195 18.16 5.49 6.99
CA ALA A 195 17.83 6.09 8.28
C ALA A 195 18.85 5.65 9.34
N PHE A 196 19.06 6.49 10.35
CA PHE A 196 19.79 6.05 11.53
C PHE A 196 18.93 5.10 12.38
N PRO A 197 19.51 4.15 13.15
CA PRO A 197 18.76 3.05 13.79
C PRO A 197 17.56 3.44 14.66
N ASP A 198 17.62 4.59 15.35
CA ASP A 198 16.54 5.06 16.23
C ASP A 198 15.51 5.97 15.53
N TYR A 199 15.62 6.18 14.22
CA TYR A 199 14.71 7.04 13.45
C TYR A 199 13.23 6.67 13.64
N PRO A 200 12.80 5.38 13.59
CA PRO A 200 11.40 5.03 13.81
C PRO A 200 10.85 5.50 15.16
N LYS A 201 11.70 5.59 16.20
CA LYS A 201 11.29 6.11 17.52
C LYS A 201 10.92 7.59 17.46
N PHE A 202 11.71 8.40 16.76
CA PHE A 202 11.39 9.82 16.56
C PHE A 202 10.17 10.01 15.66
N LYS A 203 10.04 9.17 14.61
CA LYS A 203 8.85 9.17 13.75
C LYS A 203 7.58 8.86 14.55
N LYS A 204 7.61 7.83 15.40
CA LYS A 204 6.51 7.49 16.32
C LYS A 204 6.09 8.70 17.13
N ARG A 205 7.04 9.38 17.80
CA ARG A 205 6.78 10.56 18.65
C ARG A 205 5.99 11.65 17.92
N LEU A 206 6.26 11.87 16.64
CA LEU A 206 5.52 12.85 15.84
C LEU A 206 4.14 12.34 15.40
N PHE A 207 4.09 11.13 14.85
CA PHE A 207 2.89 10.60 14.20
C PHE A 207 1.76 10.35 15.22
N VAL A 208 2.08 9.84 16.41
CA VAL A 208 1.07 9.55 17.45
C VAL A 208 0.52 10.81 18.13
N LEU A 209 1.15 11.99 17.94
CA LEU A 209 0.57 13.27 18.36
C LEU A 209 -0.63 13.64 17.51
N VAL A 210 -0.66 13.20 16.25
CA VAL A 210 -1.72 13.47 15.28
C VAL A 210 -2.80 12.40 15.36
N GLU A 211 -2.39 11.13 15.34
CA GLU A 211 -3.29 9.99 15.45
C GLU A 211 -2.73 8.94 16.43
N PRO A 212 -3.21 8.94 17.69
CA PRO A 212 -2.81 7.94 18.68
C PRO A 212 -3.06 6.49 18.22
N GLY A 213 -4.04 6.26 17.34
CA GLY A 213 -4.33 4.94 16.79
C GLY A 213 -3.20 4.30 15.98
N TRP A 214 -2.16 5.06 15.59
CA TRP A 214 -0.98 4.51 14.94
C TRP A 214 0.06 3.94 15.89
N GLU A 215 -0.07 4.15 17.21
CA GLU A 215 0.90 3.66 18.19
C GLU A 215 1.22 2.15 18.05
N PRO A 216 0.23 1.24 17.87
CA PRO A 216 0.49 -0.18 17.69
C PRO A 216 1.44 -0.49 16.53
N PHE A 217 1.37 0.28 15.43
CA PHE A 217 2.20 0.03 14.25
C PHE A 217 3.69 0.23 14.55
N PHE A 218 4.02 1.14 15.47
CA PHE A 218 5.40 1.43 15.87
C PHE A 218 5.90 0.60 17.06
N ASN A 219 5.04 -0.21 17.69
CA ASN A 219 5.39 -0.99 18.88
C ASN A 219 6.10 -2.31 18.55
N ASP A 220 6.24 -2.60 17.27
CA ASP A 220 6.89 -3.79 16.76
C ASP A 220 8.34 -3.46 16.35
N PRO A 221 9.35 -3.86 17.14
CA PRO A 221 10.75 -3.58 16.84
C PRO A 221 11.28 -4.38 15.64
N ASP A 222 10.60 -5.45 15.25
CA ASP A 222 10.99 -6.36 14.18
C ASP A 222 10.20 -6.08 12.88
N ALA A 223 9.42 -4.99 12.85
CA ALA A 223 8.61 -4.60 11.70
C ALA A 223 9.48 -4.47 10.45
N THR A 224 9.01 -5.03 9.33
CA THR A 224 9.70 -5.00 8.03
C THR A 224 9.29 -3.83 7.16
N ILE A 225 8.31 -3.02 7.61
CA ILE A 225 7.93 -1.79 6.94
C ILE A 225 9.07 -0.76 6.96
N ASP A 226 9.37 -0.18 5.80
CA ASP A 226 10.32 0.91 5.73
C ASP A 226 9.68 2.24 6.16
N TRP A 227 9.91 2.59 7.43
CA TRP A 227 9.40 3.83 8.02
C TRP A 227 9.86 5.11 7.31
N ARG A 228 10.92 5.08 6.49
CA ARG A 228 11.37 6.24 5.71
C ARG A 228 10.35 6.62 4.65
N TRP A 229 9.68 5.64 4.06
CA TRP A 229 8.74 5.83 2.96
C TRP A 229 7.32 6.16 3.44
N VAL A 230 7.04 5.91 4.72
CA VAL A 230 5.71 6.08 5.33
C VAL A 230 5.44 7.55 5.64
N SER A 231 4.29 8.07 5.19
CA SER A 231 3.80 9.41 5.55
C SER A 231 2.28 9.45 5.70
N TRP A 232 1.76 10.54 6.26
CA TRP A 232 0.31 10.74 6.42
C TRP A 232 -0.35 11.16 5.11
N GLY A 233 -1.38 10.42 4.69
CA GLY A 233 -2.16 10.66 3.47
C GLY A 233 -3.23 11.75 3.58
N GLY A 234 -3.41 12.37 4.76
CA GLY A 234 -4.41 13.44 4.97
C GLY A 234 -5.77 12.95 5.49
N VAL A 235 -5.91 11.67 5.80
CA VAL A 235 -7.10 11.08 6.45
C VAL A 235 -6.69 10.27 7.67
N PHE A 236 -7.57 10.09 8.63
CA PHE A 236 -7.27 9.34 9.84
C PHE A 236 -7.52 7.84 9.66
N ILE A 237 -7.07 7.05 10.64
CA ILE A 237 -7.31 5.61 10.70
C ILE A 237 -8.81 5.29 10.74
N ASP A 238 -9.25 4.31 9.93
CA ASP A 238 -10.59 3.73 10.07
C ASP A 238 -10.57 2.65 11.15
N ASN A 239 -10.86 3.06 12.39
CA ASN A 239 -10.97 2.18 13.55
C ASN A 239 -12.43 1.90 13.95
N ARG A 240 -13.36 2.10 13.03
CA ARG A 240 -14.78 1.82 13.30
C ARG A 240 -14.98 0.32 13.50
N PRO A 241 -15.88 -0.08 14.43
CA PRO A 241 -16.26 -1.49 14.56
C PRO A 241 -16.72 -2.08 13.22
N LEU A 242 -16.48 -3.37 13.03
CA LEU A 242 -16.97 -4.10 11.85
C LEU A 242 -18.49 -3.91 11.68
N GLY A 243 -18.92 -3.55 10.48
CA GLY A 243 -20.34 -3.33 10.16
C GLY A 243 -20.89 -1.97 10.61
N ALA A 244 -20.03 -1.05 11.07
CA ALA A 244 -20.47 0.28 11.46
C ALA A 244 -20.89 1.13 10.25
N GLY A 245 -22.20 1.35 10.08
CA GLY A 245 -22.77 2.22 9.03
C GLY A 245 -22.71 3.73 9.34
N VAL A 246 -21.83 4.15 10.25
CA VAL A 246 -21.71 5.57 10.66
C VAL A 246 -20.54 6.26 9.96
N PRO A 247 -20.64 7.58 9.70
CA PRO A 247 -19.52 8.37 9.19
C PRO A 247 -18.32 8.35 10.12
N CYS A 248 -17.13 8.56 9.55
CA CYS A 248 -15.90 8.74 10.31
C CYS A 248 -15.90 10.08 11.09
N PRO A 249 -15.97 10.08 12.44
CA PRO A 249 -16.09 11.33 13.21
C PRO A 249 -14.87 12.24 13.08
N ARG A 250 -13.69 11.65 12.83
CA ARG A 250 -12.42 12.39 12.64
C ARG A 250 -12.03 12.58 11.18
N GLY A 251 -12.75 11.99 10.22
CA GLY A 251 -12.41 12.08 8.79
C GLY A 251 -11.46 10.98 8.28
N CYS A 252 -11.72 9.73 8.65
CA CYS A 252 -11.18 8.56 7.94
C CYS A 252 -11.92 8.30 6.62
N ILE A 253 -11.41 7.35 5.85
CA ILE A 253 -12.08 6.80 4.67
C ILE A 253 -12.75 5.49 5.10
N PRO A 254 -14.09 5.46 5.18
CA PRO A 254 -14.80 4.33 5.76
C PRO A 254 -14.79 3.13 4.82
N SER A 255 -14.32 1.96 5.27
CA SER A 255 -14.55 0.70 4.55
C SER A 255 -16.04 0.40 4.41
N LEU A 256 -16.40 -0.35 3.36
CA LEU A 256 -17.65 -1.11 3.30
C LEU A 256 -17.40 -2.50 3.89
N ASP A 257 -18.31 -2.95 4.74
CA ASP A 257 -18.24 -4.27 5.37
C ASP A 257 -19.52 -5.04 5.04
N ASP A 258 -19.37 -6.13 4.31
CA ASP A 258 -20.47 -6.97 3.81
C ASP A 258 -21.60 -6.14 3.16
N PRO A 259 -21.26 -5.27 2.19
CA PRO A 259 -22.25 -4.40 1.57
C PRO A 259 -23.34 -5.21 0.86
N ALA A 260 -24.55 -4.64 0.83
CA ALA A 260 -25.62 -5.19 0.02
C ALA A 260 -25.24 -5.18 -1.47
N VAL A 261 -25.77 -6.14 -2.22
CA VAL A 261 -25.52 -6.30 -3.66
C VAL A 261 -26.83 -6.51 -4.39
N THR A 262 -26.87 -6.12 -5.66
CA THR A 262 -28.02 -6.31 -6.55
C THR A 262 -27.61 -7.19 -7.74
N PRO A 263 -28.52 -7.99 -8.30
CA PRO A 263 -28.25 -8.73 -9.55
C PRO A 263 -27.99 -7.76 -10.70
N ALA A 264 -27.23 -8.19 -11.72
CA ALA A 264 -26.92 -7.36 -12.88
C ALA A 264 -28.17 -6.78 -13.60
N SER A 265 -29.29 -7.51 -13.58
CA SER A 265 -30.58 -7.06 -14.14
C SER A 265 -31.18 -5.83 -13.43
N GLU A 266 -30.71 -5.51 -12.24
CA GLU A 266 -31.11 -4.33 -11.46
C GLU A 266 -29.97 -3.28 -11.38
N GLY A 267 -28.87 -3.51 -12.11
CA GLY A 267 -27.67 -2.67 -12.11
C GLY A 267 -27.67 -1.51 -13.11
N ASP A 268 -28.81 -1.22 -13.77
CA ASP A 268 -28.91 -0.18 -14.82
C ASP A 268 -28.69 1.26 -14.28
N TRP A 269 -28.68 1.43 -12.96
CA TRP A 269 -28.31 2.68 -12.31
C TRP A 269 -26.84 3.05 -12.55
N TYR A 270 -25.96 2.06 -12.76
CA TYR A 270 -24.57 2.29 -13.11
C TYR A 270 -24.41 2.30 -14.63
N PRO A 271 -23.88 3.38 -15.24
CA PRO A 271 -23.78 3.46 -16.69
C PRO A 271 -22.85 2.39 -17.29
N ASP A 272 -23.25 1.81 -18.42
CA ASP A 272 -22.54 0.71 -19.08
C ASP A 272 -21.10 1.06 -19.49
N ASP A 273 -20.80 2.33 -19.77
CA ASP A 273 -19.48 2.80 -20.16
C ASP A 273 -18.53 3.06 -18.98
N ARG A 274 -19.00 2.90 -17.75
CA ARG A 274 -18.22 3.19 -16.53
C ARG A 274 -17.47 1.96 -16.05
N VAL A 275 -16.32 2.20 -15.43
CA VAL A 275 -15.42 1.15 -14.94
C VAL A 275 -15.99 0.47 -13.71
N VAL A 276 -15.94 -0.85 -13.70
CA VAL A 276 -16.08 -1.73 -12.54
C VAL A 276 -14.79 -2.52 -12.33
N PHE A 277 -14.54 -2.90 -11.08
CA PHE A 277 -13.57 -3.95 -10.77
C PHE A 277 -14.36 -5.25 -10.63
N GLY A 278 -14.12 -6.21 -11.50
CA GLY A 278 -14.77 -7.53 -11.50
C GLY A 278 -13.91 -8.55 -10.77
N VAL A 279 -14.55 -9.38 -9.94
CA VAL A 279 -13.94 -10.52 -9.26
C VAL A 279 -14.83 -11.75 -9.44
N THR A 280 -14.23 -12.89 -9.74
CA THR A 280 -14.92 -14.18 -9.82
C THR A 280 -14.25 -15.18 -8.88
N ILE A 281 -15.01 -15.75 -7.95
CA ILE A 281 -14.52 -16.74 -6.99
C ILE A 281 -15.52 -17.90 -6.96
N ASN A 282 -15.03 -19.13 -7.16
CA ASN A 282 -15.85 -20.35 -7.14
C ASN A 282 -17.10 -20.29 -8.04
N GLY A 283 -17.01 -19.57 -9.17
CA GLY A 283 -18.11 -19.42 -10.14
C GLY A 283 -19.12 -18.32 -9.82
N GLU A 284 -18.97 -17.60 -8.70
CA GLU A 284 -19.75 -16.40 -8.40
C GLU A 284 -18.96 -15.14 -8.78
N SER A 285 -19.60 -14.23 -9.50
CA SER A 285 -18.98 -13.00 -10.02
C SER A 285 -19.59 -11.75 -9.39
N ARG A 286 -18.76 -10.78 -9.02
CA ARG A 286 -19.19 -9.48 -8.48
C ARG A 286 -18.45 -8.32 -9.11
N ALA A 287 -19.19 -7.27 -9.42
CA ALA A 287 -18.69 -5.98 -9.86
C ALA A 287 -18.67 -4.96 -8.70
N TYR A 288 -17.54 -4.30 -8.54
CA TYR A 288 -17.32 -3.21 -7.59
C TYR A 288 -17.19 -1.88 -8.37
N PRO A 289 -18.22 -1.02 -8.38
CA PRO A 289 -18.23 0.22 -9.14
C PRO A 289 -17.09 1.16 -8.75
N LYS A 290 -16.30 1.62 -9.72
CA LYS A 290 -15.12 2.47 -9.46
C LYS A 290 -15.45 3.68 -8.59
N HIS A 291 -16.54 4.38 -8.88
CA HIS A 291 -16.93 5.59 -8.12
C HIS A 291 -17.24 5.34 -6.64
N GLN A 292 -17.78 4.17 -6.28
CA GLN A 292 -17.98 3.76 -4.89
C GLN A 292 -16.63 3.39 -4.26
N MET A 293 -15.78 2.65 -4.99
CA MET A 293 -14.44 2.29 -4.54
C MET A 293 -13.52 3.49 -4.37
N GLU A 294 -13.68 4.57 -5.16
CA GLU A 294 -12.94 5.83 -4.98
C GLU A 294 -13.31 6.56 -3.68
N ILE A 295 -14.50 6.28 -3.13
CA ILE A 295 -14.99 6.89 -1.90
C ILE A 295 -14.67 6.02 -0.67
N HIS A 296 -14.78 4.71 -0.82
CA HIS A 296 -14.63 3.77 0.30
C HIS A 296 -13.27 3.11 0.37
N GLU A 297 -12.65 2.90 -0.79
CA GLU A 297 -11.26 2.48 -0.95
C GLU A 297 -10.86 1.13 -0.31
N MET A 298 -11.78 0.51 0.43
CA MET A 298 -11.65 -0.78 1.08
C MET A 298 -13.04 -1.42 1.19
N VAL A 299 -13.16 -2.67 0.76
CA VAL A 299 -14.37 -3.47 0.93
C VAL A 299 -13.99 -4.81 1.58
N ASN A 300 -14.66 -5.19 2.66
CA ASN A 300 -14.61 -6.55 3.19
C ASN A 300 -15.88 -7.26 2.76
N ASP A 301 -15.77 -8.43 2.15
CA ASP A 301 -16.90 -9.09 1.48
C ASP A 301 -16.86 -10.62 1.59
N THR A 302 -18.00 -11.25 1.29
CA THR A 302 -18.12 -12.68 0.99
C THR A 302 -18.57 -12.90 -0.45
N LEU A 303 -17.76 -13.64 -1.21
CA LEU A 303 -18.03 -14.03 -2.59
C LEU A 303 -17.62 -15.48 -2.82
N GLY A 304 -18.49 -16.29 -3.45
CA GLY A 304 -18.17 -17.70 -3.74
C GLY A 304 -17.88 -18.52 -2.48
N GLY A 305 -18.46 -18.14 -1.33
CA GLY A 305 -18.21 -18.76 -0.04
C GLY A 305 -16.85 -18.43 0.60
N ARG A 306 -16.09 -17.47 0.06
CA ARG A 306 -14.79 -17.03 0.60
C ARG A 306 -14.86 -15.63 1.20
N ARG A 307 -14.07 -15.34 2.23
CA ARG A 307 -13.86 -13.98 2.75
C ARG A 307 -12.75 -13.30 1.98
N ILE A 308 -13.03 -12.08 1.51
CA ILE A 308 -12.06 -11.23 0.84
C ILE A 308 -12.00 -9.84 1.45
N GLY A 309 -10.80 -9.24 1.40
CA GLY A 309 -10.58 -7.82 1.59
C GLY A 309 -10.08 -7.19 0.30
N MET A 310 -10.74 -6.12 -0.14
CA MET A 310 -10.51 -5.48 -1.43
C MET A 310 -10.08 -4.02 -1.27
N PRO A 311 -8.78 -3.74 -1.19
CA PRO A 311 -8.28 -2.37 -1.27
C PRO A 311 -8.38 -1.84 -2.70
N TYR A 312 -8.76 -0.57 -2.83
CA TYR A 312 -8.55 0.23 -4.03
C TYR A 312 -7.69 1.45 -3.71
N CYS A 313 -6.44 1.43 -4.18
CA CYS A 313 -5.57 2.61 -4.16
C CYS A 313 -5.86 3.49 -5.37
N THR A 314 -6.67 4.55 -5.19
CA THR A 314 -6.95 5.53 -6.25
C THR A 314 -5.67 6.13 -6.83
N LEU A 315 -4.69 6.42 -5.96
CA LEU A 315 -3.39 7.02 -6.33
C LEU A 315 -2.54 6.09 -7.20
N CYS A 316 -2.77 4.79 -7.10
CA CYS A 316 -2.01 3.74 -7.76
C CYS A 316 -2.75 3.16 -8.96
N GLY A 317 -4.01 3.55 -9.19
CA GLY A 317 -4.88 2.91 -10.17
C GLY A 317 -5.07 1.40 -9.93
N SER A 318 -4.91 0.94 -8.68
CA SER A 318 -4.81 -0.48 -8.33
C SER A 318 -5.91 -0.94 -7.40
N ALA A 319 -6.77 -1.82 -7.91
CA ALA A 319 -7.76 -2.59 -7.16
C ALA A 319 -7.27 -4.02 -7.01
N GLN A 320 -7.29 -4.54 -5.79
CA GLN A 320 -6.81 -5.88 -5.47
C GLN A 320 -7.85 -6.61 -4.62
N ALA A 321 -7.77 -7.93 -4.56
CA ALA A 321 -8.63 -8.77 -3.74
C ALA A 321 -7.76 -9.81 -3.04
N TYR A 322 -7.78 -9.82 -1.71
CA TYR A 322 -7.03 -10.75 -0.88
C TYR A 322 -7.98 -11.68 -0.15
N PHE A 323 -7.68 -12.98 -0.15
CA PHE A 323 -8.37 -13.94 0.69
C PHE A 323 -7.96 -13.74 2.16
N THR A 324 -8.93 -13.40 3.01
CA THR A 324 -8.68 -13.19 4.44
C THR A 324 -9.04 -14.42 5.28
N ASP A 325 -9.74 -15.39 4.71
CA ASP A 325 -10.06 -16.68 5.33
C ASP A 325 -8.97 -17.76 5.17
N GLY A 326 -7.86 -17.44 4.51
CA GLY A 326 -6.73 -18.35 4.28
C GLY A 326 -5.69 -18.39 5.41
N VAL A 327 -5.98 -17.74 6.55
CA VAL A 327 -5.03 -17.67 7.68
C VAL A 327 -5.01 -18.96 8.52
N PRO A 328 -3.88 -19.31 9.17
CA PRO A 328 -3.77 -20.47 10.06
C PRO A 328 -4.82 -20.54 11.17
N GLU A 329 -5.15 -21.74 11.63
CA GLU A 329 -6.07 -21.96 12.75
C GLU A 329 -5.62 -21.20 14.00
N GLY A 330 -6.57 -20.52 14.66
CA GLY A 330 -6.31 -19.71 15.84
C GLY A 330 -6.04 -18.23 15.56
N ILE A 331 -5.89 -17.84 14.28
CA ILE A 331 -5.87 -16.44 13.86
C ILE A 331 -7.28 -16.04 13.42
N GLU A 332 -7.81 -14.95 13.98
CA GLU A 332 -9.08 -14.38 13.53
C GLU A 332 -8.96 -13.88 12.10
N VAL A 333 -10.00 -14.08 11.29
CA VAL A 333 -10.07 -13.60 9.90
C VAL A 333 -9.75 -12.10 9.87
N PRO A 334 -8.67 -11.66 9.21
CA PRO A 334 -8.31 -10.25 9.14
C PRO A 334 -9.42 -9.40 8.56
N VAL A 335 -9.64 -8.24 9.18
CA VAL A 335 -10.61 -7.24 8.76
C VAL A 335 -9.82 -6.03 8.26
N LEU A 336 -9.73 -5.88 6.94
CA LEU A 336 -8.86 -4.88 6.35
C LEU A 336 -9.48 -3.48 6.47
N ARG A 337 -8.63 -2.51 6.77
CA ARG A 337 -8.99 -1.11 7.02
C ARG A 337 -7.94 -0.16 6.47
N THR A 338 -8.38 1.08 6.22
CA THR A 338 -7.51 2.19 5.85
C THR A 338 -6.76 2.70 7.08
N SER A 339 -5.42 2.71 7.05
CA SER A 339 -4.62 3.28 8.14
C SER A 339 -4.56 4.81 8.11
N GLY A 340 -4.79 5.41 6.93
CA GLY A 340 -4.52 6.82 6.65
C GLY A 340 -3.05 7.14 6.33
N LEU A 341 -2.18 6.14 6.40
CA LEU A 341 -0.78 6.22 6.02
C LEU A 341 -0.59 5.78 4.57
N LEU A 342 0.46 6.32 3.95
CA LEU A 342 0.90 5.99 2.60
C LEU A 342 2.39 5.61 2.63
N SER A 343 2.80 4.67 1.80
CA SER A 343 4.20 4.34 1.49
C SER A 343 4.40 4.49 -0.01
N ARG A 344 5.31 5.38 -0.45
CA ARG A 344 5.53 5.66 -1.88
C ARG A 344 4.23 5.90 -2.68
N SER A 345 3.38 6.78 -2.15
CA SER A 345 2.02 7.07 -2.67
C SER A 345 1.03 5.87 -2.71
N ASN A 346 1.45 4.66 -2.33
CA ASN A 346 0.59 3.52 -2.12
C ASN A 346 -0.03 3.54 -0.73
N LYS A 347 -1.24 3.01 -0.60
CA LYS A 347 -1.92 2.94 0.69
C LYS A 347 -1.26 1.91 1.57
N VAL A 348 -1.24 2.21 2.86
CA VAL A 348 -0.91 1.25 3.90
C VAL A 348 -2.23 0.81 4.51
N MET A 349 -2.53 -0.48 4.42
CA MET A 349 -3.72 -1.07 5.06
C MET A 349 -3.33 -1.77 6.36
N TYR A 350 -4.30 -2.01 7.22
CA TYR A 350 -4.07 -2.72 8.47
C TYR A 350 -5.27 -3.62 8.81
N ASP A 351 -5.04 -4.60 9.67
CA ASP A 351 -6.08 -5.44 10.26
C ASP A 351 -6.65 -4.83 11.54
N LEU A 352 -7.98 -4.68 11.59
CA LEU A 352 -8.69 -4.15 12.74
C LEU A 352 -8.52 -5.01 14.01
N ASN A 353 -8.39 -6.33 13.87
CA ASN A 353 -8.38 -7.25 15.02
C ASN A 353 -7.03 -7.21 15.77
N THR A 354 -5.93 -7.20 15.02
CA THR A 354 -4.56 -7.31 15.57
C THR A 354 -3.76 -6.00 15.51
N SER A 355 -4.26 -4.99 14.80
CA SER A 355 -3.49 -3.79 14.43
C SER A 355 -2.24 -4.09 13.59
N SER A 356 -2.13 -5.28 13.00
CA SER A 356 -1.05 -5.59 12.06
C SER A 356 -1.18 -4.80 10.77
N VAL A 357 -0.07 -4.21 10.33
CA VAL A 357 -0.01 -3.49 9.06
C VAL A 357 0.31 -4.47 7.95
N PHE A 358 -0.34 -4.28 6.79
CA PHE A 358 -0.03 -4.98 5.56
C PHE A 358 0.50 -4.02 4.50
N ASP A 359 1.47 -4.49 3.73
CA ASP A 359 1.76 -3.88 2.44
C ASP A 359 0.58 -4.18 1.49
N THR A 360 -0.10 -3.13 1.04
CA THR A 360 -1.31 -3.26 0.22
C THR A 360 -1.02 -3.91 -1.13
N PHE A 361 0.20 -3.81 -1.66
CA PHE A 361 0.55 -4.33 -2.99
C PHE A 361 1.01 -5.79 -2.94
N THR A 362 1.63 -6.21 -1.84
CA THR A 362 2.17 -7.57 -1.70
C THR A 362 1.27 -8.51 -0.90
N GLY A 363 0.37 -7.97 -0.08
CA GLY A 363 -0.45 -8.72 0.87
C GLY A 363 0.35 -9.25 2.07
N GLU A 364 1.62 -8.87 2.23
CA GLU A 364 2.48 -9.28 3.35
C GLU A 364 2.17 -8.46 4.60
N ALA A 365 2.02 -9.13 5.73
CA ALA A 365 1.99 -8.46 7.02
C ALA A 365 3.40 -7.95 7.34
N VAL A 366 3.56 -6.64 7.53
CA VAL A 366 4.85 -5.97 7.72
C VAL A 366 5.06 -5.46 9.15
N SER A 367 4.04 -5.56 10.00
CA SER A 367 4.19 -5.36 11.45
C SER A 367 3.12 -6.09 12.26
N GLY A 368 3.35 -6.21 13.56
CA GLY A 368 2.41 -6.73 14.54
C GLY A 368 2.28 -8.26 14.51
N PRO A 369 1.26 -8.81 15.21
CA PRO A 369 1.11 -10.26 15.40
C PRO A 369 1.03 -11.08 14.10
N LEU A 370 0.43 -10.54 13.03
CA LEU A 370 0.32 -11.26 11.76
C LEU A 370 1.68 -11.34 11.03
N ARG A 371 2.57 -10.35 11.21
CA ARG A 371 3.94 -10.43 10.70
C ARG A 371 4.76 -11.46 11.48
N GLU A 372 4.61 -11.51 12.80
CA GLU A 372 5.23 -12.55 13.64
C GLU A 372 4.78 -13.96 13.24
N ALA A 373 3.52 -14.11 12.83
CA ALA A 373 2.98 -15.36 12.30
C ALA A 373 3.37 -15.64 10.83
N GLY A 374 4.11 -14.74 10.18
CA GLY A 374 4.55 -14.90 8.78
C GLY A 374 3.39 -14.84 7.77
N ILE A 375 2.34 -14.07 8.07
CA ILE A 375 1.15 -14.01 7.22
C ILE A 375 1.42 -13.19 5.96
N ARG A 376 1.12 -13.81 4.82
CA ARG A 376 0.93 -13.17 3.53
C ARG A 376 -0.40 -13.62 2.97
N LEU A 377 -1.25 -12.67 2.59
CA LEU A 377 -2.58 -12.98 2.07
C LEU A 377 -2.49 -13.41 0.60
N ASP A 378 -3.16 -14.50 0.26
CA ASP A 378 -3.30 -14.95 -1.13
C ASP A 378 -4.19 -13.99 -1.91
N GLN A 379 -3.84 -13.74 -3.16
CA GLN A 379 -4.55 -12.80 -4.02
C GLN A 379 -5.52 -13.53 -4.96
N ALA A 380 -6.68 -12.93 -5.20
CA ALA A 380 -7.58 -13.27 -6.29
C ALA A 380 -7.39 -12.31 -7.48
N THR A 381 -7.77 -12.76 -8.67
CA THR A 381 -7.75 -11.92 -9.87
C THR A 381 -8.78 -10.80 -9.78
N VAL A 382 -8.37 -9.58 -10.14
CA VAL A 382 -9.25 -8.42 -10.30
C VAL A 382 -9.17 -7.92 -11.73
N VAL A 383 -10.30 -7.92 -12.42
CA VAL A 383 -10.41 -7.45 -13.82
C VAL A 383 -11.00 -6.05 -13.83
N SER A 384 -10.30 -5.07 -14.40
CA SER A 384 -10.87 -3.74 -14.68
C SER A 384 -11.57 -3.76 -16.03
N SER A 385 -12.90 -3.59 -16.04
CA SER A 385 -13.75 -3.65 -17.23
C SER A 385 -14.78 -2.52 -17.20
N THR A 386 -15.35 -2.17 -18.35
CA THR A 386 -16.62 -1.42 -18.36
C THR A 386 -17.76 -2.30 -17.85
N TRP A 387 -18.77 -1.68 -17.22
CA TRP A 387 -19.92 -2.39 -16.66
C TRP A 387 -20.68 -3.18 -17.74
N GLY A 388 -20.90 -2.57 -18.90
CA GLY A 388 -21.57 -3.19 -20.04
C GLY A 388 -20.85 -4.44 -20.54
N ALA A 389 -19.52 -4.37 -20.70
CA ALA A 389 -18.74 -5.53 -21.12
C ALA A 389 -18.66 -6.61 -20.03
N TRP A 390 -18.59 -6.21 -18.75
CA TRP A 390 -18.55 -7.14 -17.63
C TRP A 390 -19.84 -7.94 -17.50
N LYS A 391 -21.01 -7.27 -17.55
CA LYS A 391 -22.31 -7.94 -17.45
C LYS A 391 -22.62 -8.82 -18.67
N GLU A 392 -22.05 -8.52 -19.84
CA GLU A 392 -22.12 -9.40 -21.02
C GLU A 392 -21.29 -10.68 -20.81
N ALA A 393 -20.07 -10.54 -20.27
CA ALA A 393 -19.20 -11.68 -19.98
C ALA A 393 -19.70 -12.53 -18.80
N HIS A 394 -20.34 -11.91 -17.80
CA HIS A 394 -20.84 -12.52 -16.57
C HIS A 394 -22.31 -12.16 -16.33
N PRO A 395 -23.27 -12.74 -17.06
CA PRO A 395 -24.69 -12.35 -16.98
C PRO A 395 -25.33 -12.57 -15.61
N ASP A 396 -24.81 -13.53 -14.84
CA ASP A 396 -25.27 -13.85 -13.48
C ASP A 396 -24.53 -13.05 -12.39
N THR A 397 -23.69 -12.06 -12.77
CA THR A 397 -22.93 -11.26 -11.82
C THR A 397 -23.83 -10.41 -10.92
N THR A 398 -23.34 -10.12 -9.72
CA THR A 398 -23.89 -9.08 -8.85
C THR A 398 -23.08 -7.80 -8.96
N ILE A 399 -23.66 -6.67 -8.61
CA ILE A 399 -22.98 -5.38 -8.45
C ILE A 399 -23.22 -4.90 -7.02
N LEU A 400 -22.27 -4.17 -6.41
CA LEU A 400 -22.56 -3.47 -5.14
C LEU A 400 -23.84 -2.65 -5.29
N ALA A 401 -24.70 -2.65 -4.28
CA ALA A 401 -25.95 -1.87 -4.33
C ALA A 401 -25.65 -0.38 -4.56
N GLU A 402 -26.54 0.34 -5.25
CA GLU A 402 -26.36 1.76 -5.62
C GLU A 402 -25.97 2.64 -4.42
N ASP A 403 -26.56 2.35 -3.26
CA ASP A 403 -26.37 3.11 -2.03
C ASP A 403 -25.19 2.62 -1.18
N GLY A 404 -24.38 1.69 -1.72
CA GLY A 404 -23.27 1.04 -1.04
C GLY A 404 -23.69 0.18 0.17
N GLY A 405 -24.99 -0.08 0.31
CA GLY A 405 -25.58 -0.68 1.52
C GLY A 405 -25.74 0.29 2.69
N LEU A 406 -25.53 1.60 2.49
CA LEU A 406 -25.47 2.62 3.54
C LEU A 406 -26.44 3.79 3.35
N GLY A 407 -27.39 3.72 2.40
CA GLY A 407 -28.35 4.79 2.13
C GLY A 407 -27.72 6.09 1.59
N ARG A 408 -26.56 6.00 0.94
CA ARG A 408 -25.78 7.15 0.45
C ARG A 408 -25.82 7.25 -1.06
N SER A 409 -25.84 8.47 -1.61
CA SER A 409 -25.60 8.70 -3.04
C SER A 409 -24.11 8.93 -3.35
N TYR A 410 -23.62 8.39 -4.46
CA TYR A 410 -22.23 8.52 -4.89
C TYR A 410 -22.14 9.33 -6.20
N PRO A 411 -21.34 10.40 -6.26
CA PRO A 411 -21.04 11.05 -7.53
C PRO A 411 -20.22 10.10 -8.41
N PHE A 412 -20.45 10.11 -9.74
CA PHE A 412 -19.72 9.25 -10.68
C PHE A 412 -18.25 9.64 -10.91
N ASP A 413 -17.85 10.84 -10.49
CA ASP A 413 -16.47 11.33 -10.51
C ASP A 413 -16.16 12.09 -9.21
N PRO A 414 -15.92 11.36 -8.09
CA PRO A 414 -15.64 11.97 -6.80
C PRO A 414 -14.27 12.65 -6.75
N LEU A 415 -13.29 12.17 -7.51
CA LEU A 415 -11.91 12.66 -7.46
C LEU A 415 -11.69 13.90 -8.32
N ARG A 416 -12.48 14.12 -9.39
CA ARG A 416 -12.42 15.32 -10.23
C ARG A 416 -11.03 15.61 -10.80
N GLY A 417 -10.35 14.56 -11.25
CA GLY A 417 -9.00 14.64 -11.84
C GLY A 417 -7.88 15.02 -10.88
N ARG A 418 -8.06 14.80 -9.56
CA ARG A 418 -7.10 15.15 -8.50
C ARG A 418 -5.65 14.74 -8.81
N ASP A 419 -5.47 13.56 -9.40
CA ASP A 419 -4.18 12.91 -9.63
C ASP A 419 -3.89 12.64 -11.12
N ASP A 420 -4.53 13.38 -12.04
CA ASP A 420 -4.32 13.24 -13.49
C ASP A 420 -2.91 13.64 -13.96
N GLN A 421 -2.12 14.28 -13.10
CA GLN A 421 -0.78 14.77 -13.40
C GLN A 421 0.33 13.92 -12.74
N GLY A 422 0.00 12.69 -12.35
CA GLY A 422 0.92 11.78 -11.68
C GLY A 422 0.80 11.79 -10.14
N PRO A 423 1.75 11.15 -9.44
CA PRO A 423 1.67 10.95 -8.00
C PRO A 423 1.74 12.28 -7.24
N ILE A 424 0.75 12.51 -6.38
CA ILE A 424 0.66 13.69 -5.51
C ILE A 424 1.36 13.51 -4.16
N PHE A 425 1.76 12.27 -3.83
CA PHE A 425 2.62 11.95 -2.69
C PHE A 425 4.01 11.51 -3.17
N PRO A 426 5.05 11.59 -2.31
CA PRO A 426 6.39 11.17 -2.66
C PRO A 426 6.45 9.71 -3.09
N VAL A 427 7.17 9.47 -4.18
CA VAL A 427 7.45 8.15 -4.75
C VAL A 427 8.96 7.94 -4.93
N GLY A 428 9.76 9.00 -5.03
CA GLY A 428 11.20 8.92 -5.30
C GLY A 428 11.51 8.96 -6.79
N ASP A 429 12.48 8.14 -7.19
CA ASP A 429 12.77 7.84 -8.57
C ASP A 429 11.71 6.90 -9.19
N VAL A 430 11.58 6.95 -10.51
CA VAL A 430 10.62 6.15 -11.27
C VAL A 430 11.31 5.33 -12.35
N ASP A 431 10.72 4.18 -12.65
CA ASP A 431 11.14 3.35 -13.77
C ASP A 431 10.68 3.95 -15.10
N THR A 432 11.62 4.36 -15.94
CA THR A 432 11.35 5.07 -17.20
C THR A 432 10.98 4.16 -18.38
N ARG A 433 10.80 2.85 -18.17
CA ARG A 433 10.41 1.91 -19.25
C ARG A 433 9.00 2.19 -19.80
N LEU A 434 8.11 2.78 -19.00
CA LEU A 434 6.77 3.21 -19.39
C LEU A 434 6.45 4.58 -18.76
N GLY A 435 5.36 5.22 -19.22
CA GLY A 435 4.82 6.40 -18.56
C GLY A 435 4.39 6.10 -17.13
N VAL A 436 4.55 7.09 -16.23
CA VAL A 436 4.32 6.94 -14.78
C VAL A 436 2.94 6.35 -14.48
N GLN A 437 1.89 6.80 -15.18
CA GLN A 437 0.51 6.33 -15.02
C GLN A 437 0.04 5.40 -16.15
N ASP A 438 0.96 4.86 -16.96
CA ASP A 438 0.60 3.80 -17.90
C ASP A 438 0.05 2.61 -17.10
N LEU A 439 -1.07 2.06 -17.56
CA LEU A 439 -1.70 0.92 -16.90
C LEU A 439 -1.00 -0.38 -17.31
N VAL A 440 -0.62 -1.17 -16.33
CA VAL A 440 -0.11 -2.53 -16.52
C VAL A 440 -1.02 -3.54 -15.86
N VAL A 441 -1.11 -4.73 -16.45
CA VAL A 441 -1.58 -5.94 -15.76
C VAL A 441 -0.35 -6.63 -15.20
N GLY A 442 -0.30 -6.76 -13.89
CA GLY A 442 0.82 -7.36 -13.18
C GLY A 442 0.49 -8.75 -12.66
N VAL A 443 1.49 -9.61 -12.67
CA VAL A 443 1.41 -11.02 -12.27
C VAL A 443 2.62 -11.38 -11.41
N GLU A 444 2.39 -12.13 -10.34
CA GLU A 444 3.43 -12.80 -9.56
C GLU A 444 3.32 -14.31 -9.75
N LEU A 445 4.45 -14.93 -10.12
CA LEU A 445 4.56 -16.36 -10.34
C LEU A 445 4.86 -17.10 -9.02
N GLU A 446 4.61 -18.41 -8.99
CA GLU A 446 4.86 -19.25 -7.82
C GLU A 446 6.32 -19.20 -7.31
N ASP A 447 7.27 -18.92 -8.20
CA ASP A 447 8.69 -18.78 -7.86
C ASP A 447 9.10 -17.36 -7.41
N GLY A 448 8.12 -16.46 -7.24
CA GLY A 448 8.29 -15.07 -6.80
C GLY A 448 8.70 -14.10 -7.90
N ARG A 449 8.95 -14.57 -9.13
CA ARG A 449 9.19 -13.66 -10.26
C ARG A 449 7.92 -12.89 -10.59
N THR A 450 8.10 -11.65 -11.03
CA THR A 450 6.98 -10.79 -11.42
C THR A 450 7.09 -10.35 -12.88
N VAL A 451 5.92 -10.21 -13.50
CA VAL A 451 5.76 -9.87 -14.91
C VAL A 451 4.68 -8.81 -15.04
N ALA A 452 4.98 -7.74 -15.79
CA ALA A 452 4.04 -6.68 -16.11
C ALA A 452 3.78 -6.66 -17.61
N PHE A 453 2.53 -6.40 -17.99
CA PHE A 453 2.10 -6.24 -19.37
C PHE A 453 1.45 -4.87 -19.52
N SER A 454 1.93 -4.02 -20.45
CA SER A 454 1.20 -2.79 -20.80
C SER A 454 -0.21 -3.17 -21.26
N ARG A 455 -1.22 -2.65 -20.56
CA ARG A 455 -2.63 -2.98 -20.83
C ARG A 455 -3.03 -2.55 -22.23
N GLU A 456 -2.67 -1.33 -22.62
CA GLU A 456 -3.01 -0.79 -23.93
C GLU A 456 -2.39 -1.63 -25.06
N ALA A 457 -1.08 -1.90 -24.97
CA ALA A 457 -0.39 -2.70 -25.98
C ALA A 457 -0.91 -4.14 -26.02
N ALA A 458 -1.20 -4.75 -24.87
CA ALA A 458 -1.74 -6.10 -24.80
C ALA A 458 -3.13 -6.20 -25.43
N LEU A 459 -4.03 -5.26 -25.13
CA LEU A 459 -5.36 -5.19 -25.75
C LEU A 459 -5.27 -5.00 -27.26
N ALA A 460 -4.40 -4.10 -27.73
CA ALA A 460 -4.21 -3.86 -29.16
C ALA A 460 -3.79 -5.15 -29.92
N VAL A 461 -2.86 -5.92 -29.36
CA VAL A 461 -2.45 -7.22 -29.92
C VAL A 461 -3.62 -8.20 -29.93
N ILE A 462 -4.33 -8.38 -28.82
CA ILE A 462 -5.44 -9.34 -28.71
C ILE A 462 -6.59 -8.97 -29.66
N ASP A 463 -6.96 -7.69 -29.74
CA ASP A 463 -8.04 -7.21 -30.59
C ASP A 463 -7.70 -7.37 -32.09
N SER A 464 -6.41 -7.41 -32.44
CA SER A 464 -5.94 -7.74 -33.79
C SER A 464 -5.90 -9.25 -34.10
N GLY A 465 -6.28 -10.11 -33.13
CA GLY A 465 -6.24 -11.57 -33.24
C GLY A 465 -4.90 -12.21 -32.87
N GLY A 466 -3.99 -11.43 -32.27
CA GLY A 466 -2.71 -11.92 -31.75
C GLY A 466 -2.81 -12.55 -30.36
N GLU A 467 -1.70 -13.12 -29.90
CA GLU A 467 -1.58 -13.67 -28.54
C GLU A 467 -0.52 -12.90 -27.73
N VAL A 468 -0.84 -12.62 -26.47
CA VAL A 468 0.06 -11.96 -25.52
C VAL A 468 0.54 -13.00 -24.51
N THR A 469 1.80 -13.38 -24.60
CA THR A 469 2.42 -14.39 -23.73
C THR A 469 3.83 -13.97 -23.31
N ALA A 470 4.16 -14.14 -22.03
CA ALA A 470 5.52 -13.97 -21.50
C ALA A 470 5.68 -14.84 -20.25
N GLU A 471 6.86 -15.44 -20.06
CA GLU A 471 7.20 -16.17 -18.82
C GLU A 471 6.23 -17.29 -18.43
N GLY A 472 5.58 -17.93 -19.41
CA GLY A 472 4.56 -18.95 -19.15
C GLY A 472 3.18 -18.40 -18.76
N VAL A 473 3.01 -17.08 -18.78
CA VAL A 473 1.74 -16.38 -18.58
C VAL A 473 1.16 -15.98 -19.93
N ARG A 474 -0.13 -16.20 -20.13
CA ARG A 474 -0.91 -15.66 -21.26
C ARG A 474 -1.99 -14.73 -20.73
N LEU A 475 -2.14 -13.56 -21.36
CA LEU A 475 -3.29 -12.69 -21.11
C LEU A 475 -4.46 -13.05 -22.02
N ILE A 476 -5.67 -13.01 -21.46
CA ILE A 476 -6.93 -13.21 -22.18
C ILE A 476 -7.94 -12.15 -21.75
N LYS A 477 -8.88 -11.81 -22.64
CA LYS A 477 -9.95 -10.87 -22.32
C LYS A 477 -10.96 -11.50 -21.36
N ASP A 478 -11.44 -10.67 -20.46
CA ASP A 478 -12.60 -10.94 -19.62
C ASP A 478 -13.42 -9.65 -19.54
N GLY A 479 -14.61 -9.65 -20.15
CA GLY A 479 -15.23 -8.41 -20.63
C GLY A 479 -14.34 -7.67 -21.63
N ASP A 480 -14.12 -6.37 -21.42
CA ASP A 480 -13.12 -5.57 -22.13
C ASP A 480 -11.82 -5.37 -21.33
N GLY A 481 -11.71 -6.03 -20.18
CA GLY A 481 -10.51 -6.12 -19.36
C GLY A 481 -9.62 -7.30 -19.73
N LEU A 482 -8.61 -7.55 -18.88
CA LEU A 482 -7.63 -8.62 -19.06
C LEU A 482 -7.47 -9.42 -17.76
N ARG A 483 -7.25 -10.72 -17.89
CA ARG A 483 -6.81 -11.63 -16.82
C ARG A 483 -5.68 -12.54 -17.30
N ALA A 484 -4.91 -13.07 -16.35
CA ALA A 484 -3.76 -13.93 -16.62
C ALA A 484 -4.10 -15.41 -16.41
N ILE A 485 -3.61 -16.26 -17.32
CA ILE A 485 -3.67 -17.72 -17.20
C ILE A 485 -2.29 -18.34 -17.46
N SER A 486 -2.05 -19.50 -16.86
CA SER A 486 -0.90 -20.35 -17.14
C SER A 486 -1.01 -20.94 -18.54
N VAL A 487 0.06 -20.82 -19.32
CA VAL A 487 0.17 -21.45 -20.65
C VAL A 487 0.23 -22.98 -20.54
N SER A 488 0.71 -23.50 -19.41
CA SER A 488 0.98 -24.93 -19.25
C SER A 488 -0.27 -25.77 -19.04
N ASP A 489 -1.24 -25.25 -18.29
CA ASP A 489 -2.44 -25.99 -17.86
C ASP A 489 -3.74 -25.17 -17.96
N GLY A 490 -3.67 -23.89 -18.35
CA GLY A 490 -4.83 -23.01 -18.47
C GLY A 490 -5.41 -22.55 -17.14
N SER A 491 -4.76 -22.85 -16.02
CA SER A 491 -5.18 -22.39 -14.70
C SER A 491 -5.07 -20.86 -14.61
N GLU A 492 -5.92 -20.25 -13.79
CA GLU A 492 -5.86 -18.81 -13.54
C GLU A 492 -4.66 -18.46 -12.67
N ILE A 493 -3.96 -17.38 -13.03
CA ILE A 493 -2.89 -16.81 -12.22
C ILE A 493 -3.43 -15.49 -11.64
N PRO A 494 -3.37 -15.28 -10.32
CA PRO A 494 -3.77 -14.02 -9.71
C PRO A 494 -3.11 -12.83 -10.39
N SER A 495 -3.93 -11.89 -10.82
CA SER A 495 -3.48 -10.70 -11.54
C SER A 495 -4.33 -9.50 -11.20
N HIS A 496 -3.73 -8.32 -11.27
CA HIS A 496 -4.43 -7.06 -11.08
C HIS A 496 -3.81 -5.96 -11.94
N GLN A 497 -4.56 -4.88 -12.11
CA GLN A 497 -4.10 -3.71 -12.84
C GLN A 497 -3.51 -2.67 -11.88
N ALA A 498 -2.45 -1.97 -12.28
CA ALA A 498 -1.91 -0.82 -11.55
C ALA A 498 -1.28 0.21 -12.51
N PHE A 499 -1.11 1.45 -12.05
CA PHE A 499 -0.20 2.40 -12.68
C PHE A 499 1.24 1.90 -12.59
N TRP A 500 2.02 2.15 -13.63
CA TRP A 500 3.39 1.64 -13.76
C TRP A 500 4.30 2.07 -12.62
N PHE A 501 4.23 3.33 -12.17
CA PHE A 501 5.05 3.80 -11.06
C PHE A 501 4.78 2.98 -9.79
N ALA A 502 3.53 2.62 -9.54
CA ALA A 502 3.18 1.84 -8.36
C ALA A 502 3.69 0.41 -8.53
N TRP A 503 3.38 -0.26 -9.65
CA TRP A 503 3.83 -1.64 -9.86
C TRP A 503 5.35 -1.79 -9.78
N SER A 504 6.10 -0.96 -10.52
CA SER A 504 7.57 -1.02 -10.56
C SER A 504 8.21 -0.73 -9.20
N GLN A 505 7.60 0.09 -8.34
CA GLN A 505 8.18 0.38 -7.01
C GLN A 505 8.03 -0.74 -6.00
N PHE A 506 6.97 -1.54 -6.08
CA PHE A 506 6.75 -2.71 -5.22
C PHE A 506 7.26 -4.01 -5.86
N ARG A 507 7.59 -3.97 -7.15
CA ARG A 507 8.17 -5.05 -7.96
C ARG A 507 9.34 -4.54 -8.82
N PRO A 508 10.45 -4.07 -8.23
CA PRO A 508 11.56 -3.45 -8.98
C PRO A 508 12.19 -4.37 -10.01
N ASP A 509 12.25 -5.67 -9.73
CA ASP A 509 12.81 -6.68 -10.64
C ASP A 509 11.78 -7.22 -11.66
N THR A 510 10.61 -6.59 -11.77
CA THR A 510 9.56 -7.04 -12.68
C THR A 510 10.05 -7.06 -14.12
N ARG A 511 9.80 -8.19 -14.80
CA ARG A 511 9.97 -8.28 -16.24
C ARG A 511 8.83 -7.49 -16.88
N LEU A 512 9.17 -6.66 -17.86
CA LEU A 512 8.18 -5.96 -18.65
C LEU A 512 8.02 -6.69 -19.99
N TRP A 513 6.79 -7.10 -20.30
CA TRP A 513 6.48 -7.62 -21.62
C TRP A 513 6.57 -6.49 -22.65
N SER A 514 7.32 -6.76 -23.71
CA SER A 514 7.39 -5.91 -24.90
C SER A 514 6.56 -6.53 -26.00
N SER A 515 5.71 -5.72 -26.65
CA SER A 515 5.04 -6.16 -27.87
C SER A 515 6.08 -6.61 -28.89
N PRO A 516 5.86 -7.72 -29.62
CA PRO A 516 6.56 -7.93 -30.88
C PRO A 516 6.35 -6.68 -31.73
N GLY A 517 7.45 -6.06 -32.18
CA GLY A 517 7.43 -4.87 -33.01
C GLY A 517 6.95 -5.10 -34.43
#